data_AF-X1PI38-F1
#
_entry.id   AF-X1PI38-F1
#
_cell.length_a   1.000
_cell.length_b   1.000
_cell.length_c   1.000
_cell.angle_alpha   90.00
_cell.angle_beta   90.00
_cell.angle_gamma   90.00
#
_symmetry.space_group_name_H-M   'P 1'
#
loop_
_entity.id
_entity.type
_entity.pdbx_description
1 polymer ?
#
loop_
_entity_poly.entity_id
_entity_poly.type
_entity_poly.pdbx_seq_one_letter_code
_entity_poly.pdbx_strand_id
1 'polypeptide(L)'
;TRLVPFGKDIASTVYSAGFSARVALTFGNVQPGDYRRMLLYNKDRVFAFVIALGEVDDEKYANAAGAINFGFPTIADTNIPEVLPRGVCTYEHVVSNIPDDEIVTKAIEIRGLKITVEKVDVPVAFGPAFEGERVRKENTYIEFGGNRSEAVEFLSMADSSEVEDGKIEVFGPEVDDVKEGGVLPLGIEVLVYGRKMQEDFEPVMERQIHYFLNYPSGIFHMGQRNISWVRFSKDAVKSGFKIRHIGTVLHAKMHLQFANIMD
;
A
#
# COMPACT_ATOMS: atom_id res chain seq x y z
N THR A 1 -2.49 6.91 -7.34
CA THR A 1 -1.99 5.67 -7.96
C THR A 1 -0.47 5.68 -7.99
N ARG A 2 0.21 4.72 -7.34
CA ARG A 2 1.69 4.55 -7.40
C ARG A 2 2.15 3.92 -8.74
N LEU A 3 1.46 4.23 -9.82
CA LEU A 3 1.67 3.68 -11.16
C LEU A 3 2.11 4.82 -12.07
N VAL A 4 3.28 4.68 -12.70
CA VAL A 4 3.87 5.72 -13.55
C VAL A 4 4.14 5.14 -14.93
N PRO A 5 3.36 5.52 -15.96
CA PRO A 5 3.65 5.13 -17.33
C PRO A 5 4.80 5.99 -17.87
N PHE A 6 5.94 5.36 -18.21
CA PHE A 6 7.11 6.09 -18.72
C PHE A 6 7.07 6.33 -20.23
N GLY A 7 6.45 5.43 -21.00
CA GLY A 7 6.33 5.55 -22.44
C GLY A 7 5.98 4.22 -23.10
N LYS A 8 5.69 4.25 -24.40
CA LYS A 8 5.39 3.04 -25.21
C LYS A 8 6.65 2.38 -25.75
N ASP A 9 7.68 3.18 -26.00
CA ASP A 9 8.97 2.72 -26.51
C ASP A 9 9.76 2.05 -25.38
N ILE A 10 10.43 0.93 -25.68
CA ILE A 10 11.28 0.20 -24.74
C ILE A 10 12.37 1.09 -24.15
N ALA A 11 12.92 2.04 -24.91
CA ALA A 11 13.93 2.97 -24.41
C ALA A 11 13.42 3.80 -23.22
N SER A 12 12.11 3.97 -23.06
CA SER A 12 11.50 4.70 -21.94
C SER A 12 11.73 4.02 -20.58
N THR A 13 12.08 2.72 -20.56
CA THR A 13 12.42 2.03 -19.30
C THR A 13 13.65 2.63 -18.63
N VAL A 14 14.52 3.34 -19.36
CA VAL A 14 15.68 4.03 -18.77
C VAL A 14 15.27 5.04 -17.69
N TYR A 15 14.06 5.61 -17.78
CA TYR A 15 13.59 6.59 -16.80
C TYR A 15 13.34 5.98 -15.40
N SER A 16 13.01 4.70 -15.31
CA SER A 16 12.86 4.01 -14.01
C SER A 16 14.22 3.77 -13.35
N ALA A 17 15.23 3.32 -14.11
CA ALA A 17 16.60 3.20 -13.63
C ALA A 17 17.23 4.58 -13.30
N GLY A 18 16.94 5.60 -14.10
CA GLY A 18 17.34 6.98 -13.82
C GLY A 18 16.69 7.55 -12.55
N PHE A 19 15.47 7.12 -12.22
CA PHE A 19 14.85 7.46 -10.94
C PHE A 19 15.61 6.82 -9.77
N SER A 20 15.98 5.53 -9.85
CA SER A 20 16.74 4.86 -8.79
C SER A 20 18.14 5.47 -8.61
N ALA A 21 18.80 5.86 -9.71
CA ALA A 21 20.07 6.59 -9.65
C ALA A 21 19.93 7.92 -8.90
N ARG A 22 18.86 8.69 -9.16
CA ARG A 22 18.59 9.94 -8.41
C ARG A 22 18.32 9.70 -6.94
N VAL A 23 17.64 8.61 -6.57
CA VAL A 23 17.45 8.22 -5.16
C VAL A 23 18.81 8.04 -4.47
N ALA A 24 19.77 7.38 -5.11
CA ALA A 24 21.12 7.20 -4.57
C ALA A 24 21.90 8.53 -4.43
N LEU A 25 21.78 9.44 -5.41
CA LEU A 25 22.39 10.78 -5.31
C LEU A 25 21.78 11.59 -4.16
N THR A 26 20.46 11.61 -4.06
CA THR A 26 19.72 12.46 -3.10
C THR A 26 19.76 11.92 -1.67
N PHE A 27 19.43 10.64 -1.48
CA PHE A 27 19.29 10.04 -0.14
C PHE A 27 20.49 9.19 0.26
N GLY A 28 21.21 8.63 -0.71
CA GLY A 28 22.44 7.89 -0.46
C GLY A 28 23.68 8.77 -0.38
N ASN A 29 23.56 10.07 -0.70
CA ASN A 29 24.67 11.01 -0.81
C ASN A 29 25.83 10.48 -1.69
N VAL A 30 25.49 9.67 -2.70
CA VAL A 30 26.45 9.16 -3.68
C VAL A 30 26.91 10.32 -4.55
N GLN A 31 28.22 10.48 -4.72
CA GLN A 31 28.76 11.57 -5.52
C GLN A 31 28.61 11.27 -7.02
N PRO A 32 28.31 12.27 -7.87
CA PRO A 32 28.31 12.09 -9.31
C PRO A 32 29.65 11.54 -9.81
N GLY A 33 29.60 10.49 -10.64
CA GLY A 33 30.79 9.79 -11.16
C GLY A 33 31.28 8.61 -10.32
N ASP A 34 30.82 8.45 -9.06
CA ASP A 34 31.12 7.26 -8.25
C ASP A 34 30.19 6.09 -8.64
N TYR A 35 30.47 5.47 -9.78
CA TYR A 35 29.67 4.39 -10.33
C TYR A 35 29.59 3.19 -9.37
N ARG A 36 30.66 2.90 -8.62
CA ARG A 36 30.69 1.74 -7.73
C ARG A 36 29.73 1.92 -6.56
N ARG A 37 29.74 3.07 -5.89
CA ARG A 37 28.78 3.35 -4.81
C ARG A 37 27.35 3.47 -5.34
N MET A 38 27.18 3.99 -6.56
CA MET A 38 25.87 4.04 -7.23
C MET A 38 25.26 2.64 -7.36
N LEU A 39 26.00 1.69 -7.95
CA LEU A 39 25.50 0.34 -8.18
C LEU A 39 25.28 -0.42 -6.86
N LEU A 40 26.20 -0.30 -5.91
CA LEU A 40 26.05 -0.92 -4.58
C LEU A 40 24.84 -0.37 -3.81
N TYR A 41 24.63 0.95 -3.84
CA TYR A 41 23.47 1.55 -3.20
C TYR A 41 22.16 1.02 -3.80
N ASN A 42 22.06 0.94 -5.13
CA ASN A 42 20.87 0.41 -5.78
C ASN A 42 20.63 -1.07 -5.43
N LYS A 43 21.68 -1.90 -5.48
CA LYS A 43 21.62 -3.32 -5.09
C LYS A 43 21.10 -3.48 -3.65
N ASP A 44 21.59 -2.68 -2.71
CA ASP A 44 21.35 -2.91 -1.28
C ASP A 44 20.15 -2.14 -0.71
N ARG A 45 19.74 -1.03 -1.33
CA ARG A 45 18.72 -0.11 -0.79
C ARG A 45 17.50 0.07 -1.68
N VAL A 46 17.58 -0.21 -2.98
CA VAL A 46 16.46 -0.06 -3.91
C VAL A 46 15.91 -1.44 -4.29
N PHE A 47 14.77 -1.80 -3.70
CA PHE A 47 14.11 -3.08 -3.95
C PHE A 47 13.28 -3.05 -5.24
N ALA A 48 13.95 -2.97 -6.39
CA ALA A 48 13.34 -3.03 -7.72
C ALA A 48 13.66 -4.35 -8.44
N PHE A 49 12.76 -4.73 -9.36
CA PHE A 49 12.88 -5.87 -10.28
C PHE A 49 12.18 -5.53 -11.60
N VAL A 50 12.51 -6.25 -12.67
CA VAL A 50 11.93 -6.11 -14.00
C VAL A 50 10.99 -7.28 -14.26
N ILE A 51 9.79 -6.99 -14.75
CA ILE A 51 8.86 -7.98 -15.30
C ILE A 51 8.83 -7.79 -16.81
N ALA A 52 9.36 -8.73 -17.56
CA ALA A 52 9.38 -8.73 -19.02
C ALA A 52 8.23 -9.61 -19.54
N LEU A 53 7.16 -8.97 -20.00
CA LEU A 53 5.97 -9.66 -20.51
C LEU A 53 6.00 -9.77 -22.05
N GLY A 54 5.58 -10.93 -22.55
CA GLY A 54 5.51 -11.25 -23.97
C GLY A 54 6.87 -11.42 -24.64
N GLU A 55 6.89 -11.29 -25.97
CA GLU A 55 8.10 -11.47 -26.78
C GLU A 55 9.23 -10.53 -26.34
N VAL A 56 10.42 -11.08 -26.11
CA VAL A 56 11.63 -10.37 -25.71
C VAL A 56 12.56 -10.27 -26.91
N ASP A 57 12.57 -9.10 -27.56
CA ASP A 57 13.50 -8.77 -28.63
C ASP A 57 14.88 -8.32 -28.08
N ASP A 58 15.83 -8.09 -28.99
CA ASP A 58 17.20 -7.72 -28.65
C ASP A 58 17.28 -6.42 -27.84
N GLU A 59 16.38 -5.46 -28.08
CA GLU A 59 16.36 -4.20 -27.33
C GLU A 59 15.84 -4.40 -25.90
N LYS A 60 14.82 -5.24 -25.71
CA LYS A 60 14.35 -5.65 -24.38
C LYS A 60 15.44 -6.40 -23.63
N TYR A 61 16.16 -7.32 -24.27
CA TYR A 61 17.32 -7.98 -23.67
C TYR A 61 18.36 -6.98 -23.17
N ALA A 62 18.74 -6.02 -24.02
CA ALA A 62 19.73 -5.01 -23.67
C ALA A 62 19.30 -4.14 -22.48
N ASN A 63 18.03 -3.70 -22.46
CA ASN A 63 17.49 -2.89 -21.36
C ASN A 63 17.40 -3.68 -20.04
N ALA A 64 16.92 -4.93 -20.09
CA ALA A 64 16.85 -5.81 -18.93
C ALA A 64 18.26 -6.11 -18.37
N ALA A 65 19.24 -6.38 -19.24
CA ALA A 65 20.64 -6.56 -18.83
C ALA A 65 21.22 -5.30 -18.15
N GLY A 66 20.83 -4.11 -18.60
CA GLY A 66 21.14 -2.85 -17.93
C GLY A 66 20.65 -2.82 -16.48
N ALA A 67 19.42 -3.29 -16.22
CA ALA A 67 18.84 -3.36 -14.88
C ALA A 67 19.59 -4.36 -13.95
N ILE A 68 20.09 -5.46 -14.50
CA ILE A 68 20.90 -6.43 -13.75
C ILE A 68 22.11 -5.74 -13.12
N ASN A 69 22.77 -4.81 -13.80
CA ASN A 69 23.92 -4.07 -13.24
C ASN A 69 23.59 -3.30 -11.96
N PHE A 70 22.34 -2.84 -11.82
CA PHE A 70 21.84 -2.15 -10.62
C PHE A 70 21.44 -3.13 -9.51
N GLY A 71 21.60 -4.43 -9.72
CA GLY A 71 21.15 -5.49 -8.82
C GLY A 71 19.67 -5.82 -8.96
N PHE A 72 19.00 -5.38 -10.03
CA PHE A 72 17.57 -5.63 -10.24
C PHE A 72 17.39 -6.90 -11.10
N PRO A 73 16.79 -7.97 -10.57
CA PRO A 73 16.56 -9.19 -11.33
C PRO A 73 15.47 -8.99 -12.38
N THR A 74 15.52 -9.78 -13.44
CA THR A 74 14.48 -9.83 -14.49
C THR A 74 13.72 -11.14 -14.43
N ILE A 75 12.40 -11.06 -14.46
CA ILE A 75 11.50 -12.20 -14.48
C ILE A 75 10.68 -12.11 -15.77
N ALA A 76 10.65 -13.19 -16.54
CA ALA A 76 9.92 -13.26 -17.80
C ALA A 76 8.83 -14.35 -17.77
N ASP A 77 7.71 -14.05 -18.42
CA ASP A 77 6.62 -15.00 -18.71
C ASP A 77 6.97 -15.93 -19.88
N THR A 78 7.86 -15.50 -20.77
CA THR A 78 8.32 -16.25 -21.94
C THR A 78 9.58 -17.07 -21.66
N ASN A 79 9.79 -18.09 -22.49
CA ASN A 79 10.98 -18.95 -22.41
C ASN A 79 12.20 -18.26 -23.03
N ILE A 80 12.97 -17.58 -22.19
CA ILE A 80 14.23 -16.91 -22.53
C ILE A 80 15.41 -17.54 -21.76
N PRO A 81 16.66 -17.36 -22.21
CA PRO A 81 17.83 -17.85 -21.49
C PRO A 81 17.90 -17.30 -20.06
N GLU A 82 18.12 -18.19 -19.09
CA GLU A 82 18.23 -17.84 -17.69
C GLU A 82 19.66 -17.46 -17.28
N VAL A 83 19.76 -16.66 -16.22
CA VAL A 83 21.02 -16.29 -15.57
C VAL A 83 20.87 -16.57 -14.08
N LEU A 84 21.05 -17.84 -13.73
CA LEU A 84 20.86 -18.37 -12.37
C LEU A 84 22.02 -18.11 -11.36
N PRO A 85 23.28 -17.79 -11.75
CA PRO A 85 24.33 -17.51 -10.77
C PRO A 85 24.06 -16.27 -9.92
N ARG A 86 24.53 -16.29 -8.68
CA ARG A 86 24.47 -15.14 -7.75
C ARG A 86 25.72 -14.27 -7.89
N GLY A 87 25.57 -12.96 -7.72
CA GLY A 87 26.71 -12.04 -7.61
C GLY A 87 26.32 -10.58 -7.74
N VAL A 88 25.49 -10.26 -8.73
CA VAL A 88 25.01 -8.89 -8.95
C VAL A 88 23.63 -8.69 -8.31
N CYS A 89 22.66 -9.58 -8.54
CA CYS A 89 21.40 -9.58 -7.80
C CYS A 89 21.52 -10.35 -6.47
N THR A 90 20.44 -10.36 -5.68
CA THR A 90 20.36 -11.11 -4.40
C THR A 90 20.42 -12.62 -4.63
N TYR A 91 19.62 -13.11 -5.57
CA TYR A 91 19.57 -14.51 -5.98
C TYR A 91 19.84 -14.61 -7.49
N GLU A 92 18.93 -15.17 -8.27
CA GLU A 92 19.01 -15.28 -9.72
C GLU A 92 18.94 -13.88 -10.38
N HIS A 93 19.62 -13.70 -11.51
CA HIS A 93 19.60 -12.45 -12.26
C HIS A 93 18.50 -12.43 -13.32
N VAL A 94 18.26 -13.57 -13.97
CA VAL A 94 17.17 -13.76 -14.95
C VAL A 94 16.52 -15.12 -14.69
N VAL A 95 15.20 -15.11 -14.52
CA VAL A 95 14.35 -16.31 -14.40
C VAL A 95 13.25 -16.21 -15.44
N SER A 96 12.97 -17.31 -16.14
CA SER A 96 12.06 -17.31 -17.29
C SER A 96 10.93 -18.33 -17.14
N ASN A 97 9.97 -18.27 -18.07
CA ASN A 97 8.84 -19.19 -18.15
C ASN A 97 8.00 -19.25 -16.85
N ILE A 98 7.77 -18.10 -16.22
CA ILE A 98 6.95 -17.99 -15.00
C ILE A 98 5.50 -17.64 -15.37
N PRO A 99 4.49 -18.38 -14.90
CA PRO A 99 3.09 -18.05 -15.13
C PRO A 99 2.70 -16.65 -14.62
N ASP A 100 1.81 -15.94 -15.34
CA ASP A 100 1.38 -14.57 -15.03
C ASP A 100 0.79 -14.41 -13.62
N ASP A 101 0.10 -15.43 -13.12
CA ASP A 101 -0.50 -15.46 -11.78
C ASP A 101 0.53 -15.68 -10.66
N GLU A 102 1.73 -16.17 -11.00
CA GLU A 102 2.83 -16.41 -10.06
C GLU A 102 3.98 -15.39 -10.21
N ILE A 103 4.05 -14.65 -11.32
CA ILE A 103 5.20 -13.83 -11.72
C ILE A 103 5.57 -12.76 -10.68
N VAL A 104 4.56 -12.16 -10.04
CA VAL A 104 4.75 -11.15 -8.99
C VAL A 104 5.34 -11.79 -7.73
N THR A 105 4.80 -12.93 -7.30
CA THR A 105 5.30 -13.70 -6.15
C THR A 105 6.75 -14.10 -6.37
N LYS A 106 7.07 -14.56 -7.59
CA LYS A 106 8.42 -14.96 -7.95
C LYS A 106 9.40 -13.78 -7.95
N ALA A 107 8.98 -12.63 -8.46
CA ALA A 107 9.80 -11.42 -8.46
C ALA A 107 10.10 -10.90 -7.04
N ILE A 108 9.11 -10.97 -6.15
CA ILE A 108 9.25 -10.65 -4.71
C ILE A 108 10.30 -11.56 -4.06
N GLU A 109 10.21 -12.87 -4.31
CA GLU A 109 11.13 -13.89 -3.78
C GLU A 109 12.57 -13.64 -4.25
N ILE A 110 12.78 -13.55 -5.57
CA ILE A 110 14.12 -13.41 -6.19
C ILE A 110 14.80 -12.11 -5.76
N ARG A 111 14.03 -11.02 -5.65
CA ARG A 111 14.60 -9.75 -5.18
C ARG A 111 14.85 -9.76 -3.67
N GLY A 112 14.23 -10.66 -2.91
CA GLY A 112 14.36 -10.81 -1.46
C GLY A 112 13.48 -9.84 -0.68
N LEU A 113 12.33 -9.45 -1.22
CA LEU A 113 11.36 -8.62 -0.50
C LEU A 113 10.64 -9.48 0.53
N LYS A 114 10.73 -9.07 1.81
CA LYS A 114 9.86 -9.60 2.86
C LYS A 114 8.58 -8.78 2.86
N ILE A 115 7.58 -9.24 2.11
CA ILE A 115 6.26 -8.60 2.12
C ILE A 115 5.37 -9.37 3.07
N THR A 116 4.88 -8.69 4.11
CA THR A 116 3.73 -9.15 4.87
C THR A 116 2.48 -8.84 4.04
N VAL A 117 2.10 -9.77 3.16
CA VAL A 117 0.86 -9.62 2.37
C VAL A 117 -0.29 -10.02 3.27
N GLU A 118 -0.95 -9.04 3.88
CA GLU A 118 -2.23 -9.27 4.54
C GLU A 118 -3.36 -8.77 3.65
N LYS A 119 -4.22 -9.73 3.28
CA LYS A 119 -5.51 -9.42 2.65
C LYS A 119 -6.41 -8.84 3.74
N VAL A 120 -6.63 -7.53 3.69
CA VAL A 120 -7.72 -6.91 4.46
C VAL A 120 -9.03 -7.33 3.79
N ASP A 121 -9.95 -7.92 4.56
CA ASP A 121 -11.24 -8.42 4.04
C ASP A 121 -12.19 -7.25 3.76
N VAL A 122 -11.96 -6.58 2.64
CA VAL A 122 -12.79 -5.48 2.13
C VAL A 122 -13.13 -5.70 0.66
N PRO A 123 -14.32 -5.30 0.21
CA PRO A 123 -14.79 -5.57 -1.15
C PRO A 123 -14.27 -4.56 -2.20
N VAL A 124 -13.22 -3.80 -1.86
CA VAL A 124 -12.60 -2.80 -2.73
C VAL A 124 -11.11 -3.02 -2.80
N ALA A 125 -10.47 -2.49 -3.84
CA ALA A 125 -9.02 -2.51 -3.91
C ALA A 125 -8.43 -1.75 -2.70
N PHE A 126 -7.42 -2.34 -2.08
CA PHE A 126 -6.86 -1.84 -0.83
C PHE A 126 -5.35 -1.63 -0.97
N GLY A 127 -4.87 -0.47 -0.53
CA GLY A 127 -3.45 -0.21 -0.40
C GLY A 127 -3.10 1.27 -0.45
N PRO A 128 -1.85 1.61 -0.12
CA PRO A 128 -1.42 3.00 0.01
C PRO A 128 -1.23 3.71 -1.35
N ALA A 129 -1.63 3.06 -2.46
CA ALA A 129 -1.68 3.66 -3.79
C ALA A 129 -2.97 4.45 -4.05
N PHE A 130 -4.02 4.16 -3.27
CA PHE A 130 -5.32 4.84 -3.27
C PHE A 130 -5.36 6.00 -2.27
N GLU A 131 -4.36 6.11 -1.40
CA GLU A 131 -4.19 7.26 -0.51
C GLU A 131 -4.14 8.55 -1.34
N GLY A 132 -4.97 9.52 -0.95
CA GLY A 132 -5.11 10.80 -1.66
C GLY A 132 -6.11 10.79 -2.81
N GLU A 133 -6.83 9.69 -3.05
CA GLU A 133 -8.02 9.70 -3.90
C GLU A 133 -9.02 10.75 -3.42
N ARG A 134 -9.52 11.55 -4.37
CA ARG A 134 -10.51 12.59 -4.07
C ARG A 134 -11.90 12.08 -4.37
N VAL A 135 -12.72 11.87 -3.34
CA VAL A 135 -14.15 11.63 -3.50
C VAL A 135 -14.86 12.98 -3.61
N ARG A 136 -15.11 13.41 -4.84
CA ARG A 136 -15.86 14.65 -5.12
C ARG A 136 -17.34 14.47 -4.79
N LYS A 137 -18.05 15.57 -4.53
CA LYS A 137 -19.44 15.57 -4.07
C LYS A 137 -20.38 14.81 -5.02
N GLU A 138 -20.16 14.93 -6.32
CA GLU A 138 -20.91 14.24 -7.36
C GLU A 138 -20.77 12.71 -7.31
N ASN A 139 -19.66 12.22 -6.75
CA ASN A 139 -19.32 10.80 -6.64
C ASN A 139 -19.52 10.27 -5.21
N THR A 140 -19.89 11.11 -4.25
CA THR A 140 -20.18 10.71 -2.87
C THR A 140 -21.52 9.98 -2.80
N TYR A 141 -21.53 8.80 -2.18
CA TYR A 141 -22.75 8.11 -1.79
C TYR A 141 -23.23 8.53 -0.41
N ILE A 142 -22.31 8.56 0.56
CA ILE A 142 -22.58 8.97 1.93
C ILE A 142 -21.43 9.81 2.48
N GLU A 143 -21.76 10.81 3.29
CA GLU A 143 -20.85 11.76 3.91
C GLU A 143 -21.04 11.80 5.43
N PHE A 144 -19.93 11.84 6.17
CA PHE A 144 -19.90 11.95 7.62
C PHE A 144 -18.95 13.07 8.04
N GLY A 145 -19.33 13.89 9.01
CA GLY A 145 -18.45 14.91 9.56
C GLY A 145 -18.30 16.16 8.70
N GLY A 146 -17.14 16.80 8.82
CA GLY A 146 -16.89 18.11 8.23
C GLY A 146 -17.85 19.17 8.79
N ASN A 147 -18.43 20.00 7.92
CA ASN A 147 -19.42 21.02 8.32
C ASN A 147 -20.88 20.54 8.15
N ARG A 148 -21.10 19.23 7.99
CA ARG A 148 -22.38 18.65 7.52
C ARG A 148 -23.07 17.81 8.59
N SER A 149 -22.29 17.10 9.40
CA SER A 149 -22.72 16.35 10.58
C SER A 149 -21.60 16.31 11.61
N GLU A 150 -21.91 15.82 12.81
CA GLU A 150 -20.90 15.57 13.85
C GLU A 150 -20.13 14.29 13.52
N ALA A 151 -18.80 14.34 13.60
CA ALA A 151 -17.98 13.15 13.52
C ALA A 151 -16.83 13.21 14.52
N VAL A 152 -16.53 12.05 15.10
CA VAL A 152 -15.45 11.88 16.05
C VAL A 152 -14.74 10.56 15.77
N GLU A 153 -13.41 10.60 15.81
CA GLU A 153 -12.57 9.42 15.97
C GLU A 153 -11.85 9.52 17.32
N PHE A 154 -11.81 8.40 18.03
CA PHE A 154 -11.19 8.30 19.34
C PHE A 154 -10.60 6.91 19.51
N LEU A 155 -9.33 6.86 19.89
CA LEU A 155 -8.64 5.62 20.22
C LEU A 155 -8.18 5.69 21.67
N SER A 156 -8.49 4.66 22.45
CA SER A 156 -8.09 4.56 23.85
C SER A 156 -7.63 3.17 24.22
N MET A 157 -6.69 3.10 25.15
CA MET A 157 -6.30 1.87 25.80
C MET A 157 -7.44 1.37 26.69
N ALA A 158 -7.71 0.08 26.64
CA ALA A 158 -8.71 -0.59 27.47
C ALA A 158 -8.10 -1.80 28.18
N ASP A 159 -8.74 -2.26 29.25
CA ASP A 159 -8.30 -3.47 29.94
C ASP A 159 -8.61 -4.73 29.11
N SER A 160 -7.83 -5.80 29.29
CA SER A 160 -8.06 -7.08 28.58
C SER A 160 -9.46 -7.68 28.79
N SER A 161 -10.17 -7.29 29.85
CA SER A 161 -11.54 -7.72 30.13
C SER A 161 -12.60 -6.92 29.38
N GLU A 162 -12.24 -5.78 28.82
CA GLU A 162 -13.15 -4.84 28.15
C GLU A 162 -13.10 -4.97 26.62
N VAL A 163 -12.12 -5.70 26.09
CA VAL A 163 -11.92 -5.89 24.65
C VAL A 163 -12.03 -7.36 24.24
N GLU A 164 -12.58 -7.58 23.05
CA GLU A 164 -12.58 -8.86 22.35
C GLU A 164 -11.91 -8.64 21.00
N ASP A 165 -10.85 -9.41 20.70
CA ASP A 165 -10.09 -9.26 19.47
C ASP A 165 -10.99 -9.45 18.23
N GLY A 166 -10.86 -8.53 17.27
CA GLY A 166 -11.65 -8.52 16.03
C GLY A 166 -13.13 -8.18 16.21
N LYS A 167 -13.59 -7.83 17.43
CA LYS A 167 -14.98 -7.44 17.65
C LYS A 167 -15.27 -6.09 16.99
N ILE A 168 -16.21 -6.09 16.06
CA ILE A 168 -16.68 -4.90 15.35
C ILE A 168 -18.19 -4.80 15.54
N GLU A 169 -18.64 -3.66 16.07
CA GLU A 169 -20.04 -3.32 16.28
C GLU A 169 -20.37 -2.03 15.53
N VAL A 170 -21.57 -1.99 14.92
CA VAL A 170 -22.08 -0.79 14.25
C VAL A 170 -23.40 -0.45 14.93
N PHE A 171 -23.44 0.72 15.58
CA PHE A 171 -24.63 1.22 16.25
C PHE A 171 -25.27 2.31 15.38
N GLY A 172 -26.49 2.04 14.90
CA GLY A 172 -27.22 2.93 14.00
C GLY A 172 -27.39 2.34 12.60
N PRO A 173 -27.78 3.15 11.61
CA PRO A 173 -28.01 2.69 10.24
C PRO A 173 -26.69 2.29 9.57
N GLU A 174 -26.76 1.23 8.78
CA GLU A 174 -25.67 0.84 7.87
C GLU A 174 -25.81 1.59 6.53
N VAL A 175 -24.79 1.55 5.67
CA VAL A 175 -24.81 2.21 4.34
C VAL A 175 -26.04 1.82 3.52
N ASP A 176 -26.47 0.56 3.60
CA ASP A 176 -27.60 0.03 2.84
C ASP A 176 -28.96 0.62 3.28
N ASP A 177 -29.04 1.15 4.50
CA ASP A 177 -30.25 1.76 5.06
C ASP A 177 -30.42 3.22 4.64
N VAL A 178 -29.42 3.79 3.96
CA VAL A 178 -29.34 5.21 3.63
C VAL A 178 -29.42 5.42 2.13
N LYS A 179 -30.14 6.45 1.69
CA LYS A 179 -30.17 6.82 0.28
C LYS A 179 -28.89 7.53 -0.14
N GLU A 180 -28.54 7.40 -1.41
CA GLU A 180 -27.46 8.17 -2.03
C GLU A 180 -27.58 9.68 -1.72
N GLY A 181 -26.45 10.30 -1.36
CA GLY A 181 -26.37 11.68 -0.90
C GLY A 181 -26.67 11.87 0.59
N GLY A 182 -26.83 10.76 1.33
CA GLY A 182 -27.04 10.77 2.78
C GLY A 182 -25.91 11.44 3.54
N VAL A 183 -26.28 12.10 4.65
CA VAL A 183 -25.35 12.68 5.61
C VAL A 183 -25.69 12.11 6.97
N LEU A 184 -24.72 11.46 7.62
CA LEU A 184 -24.90 10.84 8.92
C LEU A 184 -23.83 11.32 9.92
N PRO A 185 -24.12 11.33 11.22
CA PRO A 185 -23.07 11.43 12.22
C PRO A 185 -22.22 10.14 12.24
N LEU A 186 -20.96 10.24 12.67
CA LEU A 186 -20.05 9.09 12.76
C LEU A 186 -19.20 9.16 14.03
N GLY A 187 -19.30 8.12 14.87
CA GLY A 187 -18.35 7.88 15.96
C GLY A 187 -17.49 6.67 15.62
N ILE A 188 -16.17 6.85 15.56
CA ILE A 188 -15.21 5.76 15.45
C ILE A 188 -14.52 5.63 16.81
N GLU A 189 -14.94 4.63 17.58
CA GLU A 189 -14.30 4.25 18.84
C GLU A 189 -13.41 3.04 18.59
N VAL A 190 -12.12 3.17 18.94
CA VAL A 190 -11.13 2.10 18.80
C VAL A 190 -10.57 1.79 20.17
N LEU A 191 -10.98 0.67 20.74
CA LEU A 191 -10.42 0.15 21.98
C LEU A 191 -9.25 -0.76 21.64
N VAL A 192 -8.08 -0.48 22.22
CA VAL A 192 -6.87 -1.28 22.00
C VAL A 192 -6.33 -1.82 23.32
N TYR A 193 -5.78 -3.02 23.27
CA TYR A 193 -5.07 -3.62 24.39
C TYR A 193 -3.69 -4.12 23.93
N GLY A 194 -2.74 -4.11 24.85
CA GLY A 194 -1.47 -4.77 24.65
C GLY A 194 -0.58 -4.64 25.88
N ARG A 195 0.18 -5.67 26.20
CA ARG A 195 1.05 -5.70 27.40
C ARG A 195 2.10 -4.59 27.42
N LYS A 196 2.46 -4.06 26.25
CA LYS A 196 3.42 -2.97 26.07
C LYS A 196 2.76 -1.67 25.62
N MET A 197 1.42 -1.63 25.57
CA MET A 197 0.66 -0.43 25.26
C MET A 197 0.76 0.56 26.42
N GLN A 198 0.73 1.85 26.11
CA GLN A 198 0.79 2.96 27.06
C GLN A 198 -0.11 4.08 26.56
N GLU A 199 -0.70 4.87 27.48
CA GLU A 199 -1.57 6.01 27.12
C GLU A 199 -0.87 7.01 26.18
N ASP A 200 0.45 7.20 26.33
CA ASP A 200 1.25 8.07 25.45
C ASP A 200 1.27 7.62 23.97
N PHE A 201 0.93 6.37 23.67
CA PHE A 201 0.83 5.85 22.30
C PHE A 201 -0.54 6.11 21.66
N GLU A 202 -1.58 6.41 22.44
CA GLU A 202 -2.94 6.62 21.91
C GLU A 202 -2.97 7.68 20.81
N PRO A 203 -2.37 8.89 20.98
CA PRO A 203 -2.43 9.91 19.93
C PRO A 203 -1.64 9.53 18.68
N VAL A 204 -0.59 8.71 18.82
CA VAL A 204 0.24 8.23 17.70
C VAL A 204 -0.54 7.22 16.86
N MET A 205 -1.28 6.33 17.52
CA MET A 205 -2.12 5.33 16.87
C MET A 205 -3.38 5.97 16.28
N GLU A 206 -4.06 6.85 17.00
CA GLU A 206 -5.24 7.60 16.52
C GLU A 206 -4.91 8.31 15.19
N ARG A 207 -3.73 8.93 15.09
CA ARG A 207 -3.27 9.58 13.86
C ARG A 207 -3.20 8.64 12.64
N GLN A 208 -3.01 7.34 12.86
CA GLN A 208 -2.98 6.36 11.76
C GLN A 208 -4.35 6.05 11.17
N ILE A 209 -5.45 6.32 11.90
CA ILE A 209 -6.83 6.16 11.38
C ILE A 209 -6.96 6.92 10.06
N HIS A 210 -6.41 8.13 9.98
CA HIS A 210 -6.38 8.89 8.75
C HIS A 210 -5.75 8.14 7.57
N TYR A 211 -4.59 7.54 7.76
CA TYR A 211 -3.91 6.83 6.67
C TYR A 211 -4.68 5.55 6.30
N PHE A 212 -5.10 4.78 7.30
CA PHE A 212 -5.75 3.50 7.10
C PHE A 212 -7.08 3.63 6.37
N LEU A 213 -7.90 4.63 6.72
CA LEU A 213 -9.18 4.86 6.05
C LEU A 213 -9.04 5.43 4.64
N ASN A 214 -7.86 5.93 4.25
CA ASN A 214 -7.57 6.36 2.88
C ASN A 214 -6.93 5.25 2.02
N TYR A 215 -6.71 4.03 2.54
CA TYR A 215 -6.17 2.91 1.76
C TYR A 215 -7.21 2.13 0.95
N PRO A 216 -8.48 1.97 1.37
CA PRO A 216 -9.52 1.41 0.52
C PRO A 216 -9.87 2.39 -0.59
N SER A 217 -9.88 1.92 -1.84
CA SER A 217 -10.25 2.75 -3.00
C SER A 217 -11.68 3.26 -2.88
N GLY A 218 -11.88 4.53 -3.25
CA GLY A 218 -13.19 5.19 -3.16
C GLY A 218 -13.61 5.62 -1.76
N ILE A 219 -12.73 5.47 -0.75
CA ILE A 219 -12.93 6.01 0.60
C ILE A 219 -12.01 7.21 0.80
N PHE A 220 -12.54 8.26 1.41
CA PHE A 220 -11.80 9.48 1.73
C PHE A 220 -11.97 9.79 3.21
N HIS A 221 -10.86 10.07 3.89
CA HIS A 221 -10.83 10.56 5.26
C HIS A 221 -9.95 11.80 5.36
N MET A 222 -10.41 12.85 6.05
CA MET A 222 -9.60 14.02 6.38
C MET A 222 -9.98 14.55 7.77
N GLY A 223 -9.06 15.25 8.42
CA GLY A 223 -9.25 15.74 9.79
C GLY A 223 -8.67 14.77 10.81
N GLN A 224 -9.03 15.02 12.07
CA GLN A 224 -8.64 14.22 13.22
C GLN A 224 -9.63 14.44 14.37
N ARG A 225 -9.68 13.56 15.36
CA ARG A 225 -10.51 13.74 16.57
C ARG A 225 -11.96 14.08 16.22
N ASN A 226 -12.50 15.15 16.77
CA ASN A 226 -13.88 15.63 16.59
C ASN A 226 -14.10 16.53 15.36
N ILE A 227 -13.12 16.59 14.46
CA ILE A 227 -13.24 17.33 13.19
C ILE A 227 -12.97 16.41 11.99
N SER A 228 -13.18 15.10 12.16
CA SER A 228 -13.04 14.13 11.09
C SER A 228 -14.11 14.36 10.01
N TRP A 229 -13.76 13.98 8.77
CA TRP A 229 -14.61 14.11 7.60
C TRP A 229 -14.37 12.92 6.68
N VAL A 230 -15.41 12.11 6.51
CA VAL A 230 -15.36 10.83 5.80
C VAL A 230 -16.35 10.83 4.65
N ARG A 231 -15.94 10.28 3.51
CA ARG A 231 -16.81 10.07 2.35
C ARG A 231 -16.60 8.69 1.76
N PHE A 232 -17.71 8.03 1.43
CA PHE A 232 -17.68 6.82 0.62
C PHE A 232 -18.16 7.16 -0.78
N SER A 233 -17.47 6.67 -1.80
CA SER A 233 -17.87 6.84 -3.19
C SER A 233 -19.02 5.89 -3.54
N LYS A 234 -19.79 6.23 -4.58
CA LYS A 234 -20.82 5.36 -5.14
C LYS A 234 -20.26 4.01 -5.60
N ASP A 235 -19.05 4.02 -6.16
CA ASP A 235 -18.39 2.80 -6.64
C ASP A 235 -17.96 1.88 -5.50
N ALA A 236 -17.47 2.45 -4.39
CA ALA A 236 -17.11 1.68 -3.20
C ALA A 236 -18.34 1.00 -2.59
N VAL A 237 -19.43 1.75 -2.41
CA VAL A 237 -20.70 1.21 -1.90
C VAL A 237 -21.28 0.16 -2.85
N LYS A 238 -21.25 0.40 -4.16
CA LYS A 238 -21.69 -0.57 -5.17
C LYS A 238 -20.88 -1.86 -5.14
N SER A 239 -19.59 -1.78 -4.81
CA SER A 239 -18.73 -2.96 -4.65
C SER A 239 -19.05 -3.73 -3.37
N GLY A 240 -19.81 -3.14 -2.44
CA GLY A 240 -20.24 -3.75 -1.19
C GLY A 240 -19.59 -3.14 0.06
N PHE A 241 -18.87 -2.02 -0.07
CA PHE A 241 -18.25 -1.36 1.09
C PHE A 241 -19.32 -0.79 2.02
N LYS A 242 -19.09 -0.94 3.33
CA LYS A 242 -20.05 -0.70 4.43
C LYS A 242 -19.32 -0.01 5.58
N ILE A 243 -20.05 0.63 6.50
CA ILE A 243 -19.49 1.26 7.70
C ILE A 243 -18.73 0.22 8.53
N ARG A 244 -19.24 -1.01 8.67
CA ARG A 244 -18.53 -2.11 9.34
C ARG A 244 -17.09 -2.32 8.84
N HIS A 245 -16.83 -2.09 7.55
CA HIS A 245 -15.50 -2.28 6.96
C HIS A 245 -14.46 -1.25 7.46
N ILE A 246 -14.88 -0.11 8.03
CA ILE A 246 -13.99 0.79 8.78
C ILE A 246 -13.29 -0.01 9.88
N GLY A 247 -14.06 -0.75 10.68
CA GLY A 247 -13.52 -1.61 11.76
C GLY A 247 -12.58 -2.68 11.22
N THR A 248 -12.94 -3.34 10.12
CA THR A 248 -12.09 -4.38 9.49
C THR A 248 -10.74 -3.81 9.03
N VAL A 249 -10.75 -2.62 8.44
CA VAL A 249 -9.53 -1.93 8.02
C VAL A 249 -8.67 -1.54 9.21
N LEU A 250 -9.28 -0.93 10.24
CA LEU A 250 -8.54 -0.47 11.43
C LEU A 250 -7.94 -1.64 12.18
N HIS A 251 -8.69 -2.71 12.42
CA HIS A 251 -8.19 -3.94 13.07
C HIS A 251 -6.95 -4.49 12.35
N ALA A 252 -7.08 -4.83 11.07
CA ALA A 252 -5.98 -5.42 10.31
C ALA A 252 -4.74 -4.50 10.26
N LYS A 253 -4.94 -3.20 10.06
CA LYS A 253 -3.82 -2.26 9.92
C LYS A 253 -3.14 -1.90 11.24
N MET A 254 -3.90 -1.80 12.32
CA MET A 254 -3.34 -1.57 13.64
C MET A 254 -2.51 -2.78 14.08
N HIS A 255 -3.01 -4.02 13.93
CA HIS A 255 -2.24 -5.23 14.27
C HIS A 255 -0.94 -5.30 13.48
N LEU A 256 -0.98 -4.98 12.19
CA LEU A 256 0.22 -5.00 11.37
C LEU A 256 1.25 -3.92 11.76
N GLN A 257 0.81 -2.68 11.93
CA GLN A 257 1.73 -1.56 12.17
C GLN A 257 2.27 -1.55 13.60
N PHE A 258 1.49 -2.07 14.55
CA PHE A 258 1.76 -2.00 15.98
C PHE A 258 1.88 -3.39 16.64
N ALA A 259 2.19 -4.44 15.87
CA ALA A 259 2.34 -5.83 16.32
C ALA A 259 3.27 -6.03 17.53
N ASN A 260 4.19 -5.09 17.79
CA ASN A 260 5.12 -5.15 18.91
C ASN A 260 4.55 -4.57 20.22
N ILE A 261 3.46 -3.82 20.17
CA ILE A 261 2.86 -3.10 21.30
C ILE A 261 1.39 -3.45 21.55
N MET A 262 0.66 -3.85 20.50
CA MET A 262 -0.75 -4.24 20.55
C MET A 262 -0.84 -5.76 20.43
N ASP A 263 -1.69 -6.37 21.27
CA ASP A 263 -1.92 -7.81 21.33
C ASP A 263 -3.23 -8.19 20.61
#